data_AF-G4YL39-F1
#
_entry.id   AF-G4YL39-F1
#
_cell.length_a   1.000
_cell.length_b   1.000
_cell.length_c   1.000
_cell.angle_alpha   90.00
_cell.angle_beta   90.00
_cell.angle_gamma   90.00
#
_symmetry.space_group_name_H-M   'P 1'
#
loop_
_entity.id
_entity.type
_entity.pdbx_description
1 polymer ?
#
loop_
_entity_poly.entity_id
_entity_poly.type
_entity_poly.pdbx_seq_one_letter_code
_entity_poly.pdbx_strand_id
1 'polypeptide(L)'
;MEVGEEEKVTFRCQLLKSRDGSFAVEIKKSEEADELKTAIGEYLHVTFPLNKLKLWFATTTNSAGKTVWLPHDDEAADQLDDGVIHPYIQTLISKRPLKPSLTIAELMEKDNLEDPLRKQIHVLVEAPSDTSLPATATPSKVVWTGPEARPQLVVDRDDKLVRLPWSCLRGTGIGRGNETEIVLYRRAPLRKQWLEIYRCAILTYARLWVVGPPGTGKSCAALAFACVLNPAEWNVVWLHYRR
;
A
#
# COMPACT_ATOMS: atom_id res chain seq x y z
N MET A 1 5.23 -38.29 7.77
CA MET A 1 6.15 -37.16 7.57
C MET A 1 5.38 -35.92 7.93
N GLU A 2 5.50 -35.49 9.18
CA GLU A 2 4.95 -34.21 9.63
C GLU A 2 5.72 -33.13 8.89
N VAL A 3 5.01 -32.36 8.06
CA VAL A 3 5.54 -31.15 7.46
C VAL A 3 5.68 -30.18 8.64
N GLY A 4 6.90 -30.04 9.18
CA GLY A 4 7.16 -29.06 10.23
C GLY A 4 6.71 -27.69 9.74
N GLU A 5 5.83 -27.04 10.49
CA GLU A 5 5.45 -25.66 10.23
C GLU A 5 6.73 -24.81 10.25
N GLU A 6 7.10 -24.25 9.10
CA GLU A 6 8.26 -23.36 9.01
C GLU A 6 8.01 -22.13 9.88
N GLU A 7 8.85 -21.92 10.90
CA GLU A 7 8.73 -20.77 11.80
C GLU A 7 8.91 -19.45 11.05
N LYS A 8 7.85 -18.64 11.02
CA LYS A 8 7.85 -17.31 10.42
C LYS A 8 8.01 -16.23 11.47
N VAL A 9 8.71 -15.17 11.10
CA VAL A 9 8.86 -13.95 11.90
C VAL A 9 8.40 -12.75 11.11
N THR A 10 7.84 -11.76 11.81
CA THR A 10 7.47 -10.48 11.23
C THR A 10 8.43 -9.41 11.70
N PHE A 11 9.26 -8.89 10.79
CA PHE A 11 10.14 -7.78 11.07
C PHE A 11 9.45 -6.45 10.78
N ARG A 12 9.67 -5.49 11.66
CA ARG A 12 9.31 -4.08 11.45
C ARG A 12 10.55 -3.31 11.01
N CYS A 13 10.50 -2.77 9.80
CA CYS A 13 11.61 -2.14 9.11
C CYS A 13 11.43 -0.61 9.12
N GLN A 14 12.53 0.13 9.33
CA GLN A 14 12.59 1.59 9.31
C GLN A 14 13.65 2.08 8.32
N LEU A 15 13.32 3.08 7.51
CA LEU A 15 14.27 3.76 6.62
C LEU A 15 15.05 4.84 7.39
N LEU A 16 16.39 4.84 7.29
CA LEU A 16 17.24 5.74 8.08
C LEU A 16 17.18 7.23 7.69
N LYS A 17 16.77 7.53 6.46
CA LYS A 17 16.76 8.90 5.89
C LYS A 17 15.43 9.23 5.24
N SER A 18 14.35 8.61 5.72
CA SER A 18 13.00 8.89 5.25
C SER A 18 12.06 9.14 6.42
N ARG A 19 11.05 9.98 6.19
CA ARG A 19 9.93 10.24 7.12
C ARG A 19 8.76 9.29 6.89
N ASP A 20 8.94 8.26 6.06
CA ASP A 20 7.85 7.39 5.63
C ASP A 20 7.40 6.35 6.69
N GLY A 21 7.90 6.48 7.93
CA GLY A 21 7.56 5.61 9.05
C GLY A 21 8.03 4.17 8.87
N SER A 22 7.61 3.31 9.79
CA SER A 22 7.94 1.89 9.78
C SER A 22 6.92 1.03 9.03
N PHE A 23 7.41 0.00 8.35
CA PHE A 23 6.60 -1.01 7.65
C PHE A 23 6.93 -2.42 8.14
N ALA A 24 6.06 -3.38 7.85
CA ALA A 24 6.22 -4.77 8.30
C ALA A 24 6.49 -5.70 7.11
N VAL A 25 7.42 -6.64 7.30
CA VAL A 25 7.79 -7.68 6.33
C VAL A 25 7.79 -9.02 7.07
N GLU A 26 7.15 -10.03 6.47
CA GLU A 26 7.12 -11.39 6.99
C GLU A 26 8.15 -12.23 6.24
N ILE A 27 8.93 -13.03 6.97
CA ILE A 27 9.97 -13.91 6.42
C ILE A 27 10.09 -15.18 7.26
N LYS A 28 10.52 -16.28 6.66
CA LYS A 28 10.81 -17.51 7.41
C LYS A 28 12.18 -17.41 8.08
N LYS A 29 12.32 -17.99 9.28
CA LYS A 29 13.62 -18.02 9.98
C LYS A 29 14.69 -18.80 9.22
N SER A 30 14.28 -19.78 8.42
CA SER A 30 15.16 -20.59 7.56
C SER A 30 15.63 -19.88 6.30
N GLU A 31 15.01 -18.75 5.93
CA GLU A 31 15.39 -18.00 4.74
C GLU A 31 16.64 -17.14 5.00
N GLU A 32 17.39 -16.90 3.94
CA GLU A 32 18.59 -16.07 3.95
C GLU A 32 18.25 -14.59 4.09
N ALA A 33 19.17 -13.79 4.63
CA ALA A 33 18.98 -12.34 4.71
C ALA A 33 18.87 -11.67 3.34
N ASP A 34 19.25 -12.33 2.24
CA ASP A 34 18.98 -11.85 0.88
C ASP A 34 17.47 -11.88 0.56
N GLU A 35 16.73 -12.89 1.04
CA GLU A 35 15.27 -12.92 0.89
C GLU A 35 14.59 -11.78 1.67
N LEU A 36 15.16 -11.38 2.81
CA LEU A 36 14.71 -10.19 3.53
C LEU A 36 14.92 -8.92 2.70
N LYS A 37 16.04 -8.82 1.97
CA LYS A 37 16.27 -7.71 1.03
C LYS A 37 15.29 -7.74 -0.12
N THR A 38 14.97 -8.91 -0.66
CA THR A 38 13.97 -9.09 -1.71
C THR A 38 12.61 -8.60 -1.25
N ALA A 39 12.14 -9.07 -0.10
CA ALA A 39 10.84 -8.68 0.44
C ALA A 39 10.74 -7.17 0.76
N ILE A 40 11.81 -6.58 1.30
CA ILE A 40 11.89 -5.11 1.51
C ILE A 40 11.91 -4.37 0.17
N GLY A 41 12.68 -4.85 -0.80
CA GLY A 41 12.80 -4.24 -2.13
C GLY A 41 11.49 -4.25 -2.91
N GLU A 42 10.73 -5.35 -2.81
CA GLU A 42 9.39 -5.46 -3.37
C GLU A 42 8.42 -4.48 -2.72
N TYR A 43 8.43 -4.39 -1.39
CA TYR A 43 7.58 -3.44 -0.65
C TYR A 43 7.89 -1.98 -1.02
N LEU A 44 9.17 -1.64 -1.11
CA LEU A 44 9.63 -0.28 -1.44
C LEU A 44 9.56 0.02 -2.96
N HIS A 45 9.26 -0.97 -3.80
CA HIS A 45 9.29 -0.85 -5.25
C HIS A 45 10.60 -0.25 -5.79
N VAL A 46 11.75 -0.71 -5.27
CA VAL A 46 13.05 -0.14 -5.62
C VAL A 46 13.41 -0.39 -7.10
N THR A 47 14.04 0.60 -7.73
CA THR A 47 14.48 0.52 -9.14
C THR A 47 15.97 0.22 -9.29
N PHE A 48 16.69 0.11 -8.17
CA PHE A 48 18.12 -0.17 -8.13
C PHE A 48 18.41 -1.62 -7.72
N PRO A 49 19.61 -2.15 -8.01
CA PRO A 49 20.01 -3.49 -7.59
C PRO A 49 19.94 -3.68 -6.06
N LEU A 50 19.28 -4.75 -5.61
CA LEU A 50 19.05 -5.05 -4.17
C LEU A 50 20.34 -5.19 -3.36
N ASN A 51 21.45 -5.54 -3.99
CA ASN A 51 22.76 -5.60 -3.33
C ASN A 51 23.24 -4.22 -2.82
N LYS A 52 22.68 -3.12 -3.32
CA LYS A 52 22.92 -1.76 -2.81
C LYS A 52 22.12 -1.44 -1.56
N LEU A 53 21.08 -2.22 -1.25
CA LEU A 53 20.32 -2.10 -0.01
C LEU A 53 21.16 -2.66 1.14
N LYS A 54 21.36 -1.84 2.18
CA LYS A 54 22.05 -2.27 3.40
C LYS A 54 21.06 -2.38 4.55
N LEU A 55 21.16 -3.47 5.27
CA LEU A 55 20.29 -3.81 6.40
C LEU A 55 21.14 -3.97 7.65
N TRP A 56 20.59 -3.55 8.79
CA TRP A 56 21.14 -3.84 10.13
C TRP A 56 19.99 -4.20 11.06
N PHE A 57 20.25 -5.02 12.07
CA PHE A 57 19.30 -5.19 13.16
C PHE A 57 19.28 -3.94 14.05
N ALA A 58 18.08 -3.43 14.30
CA ALA A 58 17.80 -2.34 15.22
C ALA A 58 17.78 -2.91 16.64
N THR A 59 18.94 -2.90 17.30
CA THR A 59 19.08 -3.43 18.67
C THR A 59 19.36 -2.30 19.65
N THR A 60 19.13 -2.54 20.94
CA THR A 60 19.56 -1.72 22.07
C THR A 60 19.96 -2.63 23.24
N THR A 61 20.56 -2.06 24.28
CA THR A 61 20.92 -2.79 25.49
C THR A 61 19.95 -2.42 26.59
N ASN A 62 19.26 -3.41 27.16
CA ASN A 62 18.35 -3.15 28.28
C ASN A 62 19.13 -2.91 29.59
N SER A 63 18.41 -2.56 30.66
CA SER A 63 18.99 -2.32 31.99
C SER A 63 19.73 -3.53 32.59
N ALA A 64 19.47 -4.73 32.08
CA ALA A 64 20.13 -5.98 32.48
C ALA A 64 21.38 -6.31 31.62
N GLY A 65 21.77 -5.43 30.70
CA GLY A 65 22.92 -5.65 29.82
C GLY A 65 22.66 -6.61 28.66
N LYS A 66 21.41 -7.01 28.42
CA LYS A 66 21.02 -7.91 27.32
C LYS A 66 20.70 -7.10 26.06
N THR A 67 21.17 -7.58 24.92
CA THR A 67 20.79 -7.09 23.59
C THR A 67 19.32 -7.41 23.33
N VAL A 68 18.52 -6.38 23.05
CA VAL A 68 17.09 -6.48 22.73
C VAL A 68 16.78 -5.67 21.47
N TRP A 69 15.63 -5.88 20.86
CA TRP A 69 15.15 -5.03 19.76
C TRP A 69 14.91 -3.60 20.23
N LEU A 70 15.06 -2.64 19.32
CA LEU A 70 14.82 -1.23 19.60
C LEU A 70 13.33 -0.99 19.89
N PRO A 71 12.94 -0.56 21.11
CA PRO A 71 11.56 -0.24 21.42
C PRO A 71 11.07 0.96 20.61
N HIS A 72 9.78 1.01 20.27
CA HIS A 72 9.24 2.12 19.50
C HIS A 72 9.10 3.41 20.32
N ASP A 73 9.06 3.30 21.65
CA ASP A 73 9.04 4.40 22.62
C ASP A 73 10.44 4.84 23.07
N ASP A 74 11.49 4.31 22.44
CA ASP A 74 12.87 4.76 22.64
C ASP A 74 13.10 6.11 21.94
N GLU A 75 13.85 7.02 22.57
CA GLU A 75 14.17 8.33 21.98
C GLU A 75 14.83 8.20 20.60
N ALA A 76 15.64 7.16 20.39
CA ALA A 76 16.27 6.91 19.10
C ALA A 76 15.24 6.48 18.03
N ALA A 77 14.14 5.83 18.42
CA ALA A 77 13.05 5.47 17.52
C ALA A 77 12.21 6.70 17.15
N ASP A 78 11.89 7.57 18.13
CA ASP A 78 11.16 8.83 17.89
C ASP A 78 11.93 9.73 16.91
N GLN A 79 13.26 9.88 17.10
CA GLN A 79 14.09 10.67 16.18
C GLN A 79 14.13 10.08 14.77
N LEU A 80 14.13 8.74 14.65
CA LEU A 80 14.09 8.07 13.35
C LEU A 80 12.80 8.35 12.58
N ASP A 81 11.66 8.49 13.26
CA ASP A 81 10.39 8.84 12.62
C ASP A 81 10.39 10.28 12.07
N ASP A 82 11.14 11.19 12.71
CA ASP A 82 11.37 12.55 12.20
C ASP A 82 12.42 12.62 11.08
N GLY A 83 13.06 11.50 10.77
CA GLY A 83 14.16 11.38 9.81
C GLY A 83 15.51 11.85 10.35
N VAL A 84 15.67 11.91 11.68
CA VAL A 84 16.89 12.28 12.38
C VAL A 84 17.59 11.02 12.90
N ILE A 85 18.87 10.85 12.55
CA ILE A 85 19.64 9.70 13.01
C ILE A 85 20.23 10.01 14.39
N HIS A 86 19.69 9.37 15.43
CA HIS A 86 20.24 9.44 16.78
C HIS A 86 21.69 8.90 16.81
N PRO A 87 22.63 9.49 17.60
CA PRO A 87 24.04 9.05 17.63
C PRO A 87 24.22 7.55 17.90
N TYR A 88 23.35 6.96 18.72
CA TYR A 88 23.36 5.52 18.95
C TYR A 88 23.11 4.72 17.65
N ILE A 89 22.09 5.11 16.87
CA ILE A 89 21.81 4.49 15.56
C ILE A 89 22.98 4.69 14.62
N GLN A 90 23.62 5.86 14.64
CA GLN A 90 24.83 6.13 13.86
C GLN A 90 25.96 5.14 14.18
N THR A 91 26.13 4.75 15.46
CA THR A 91 27.10 3.72 15.85
C THR A 91 26.71 2.32 15.36
N LEU A 92 25.41 1.99 15.34
CA LEU A 92 24.92 0.71 14.82
C LEU A 92 25.18 0.57 13.32
N ILE A 93 24.83 1.59 12.54
CA ILE A 93 24.95 1.55 11.07
C ILE A 93 26.39 1.67 10.58
N SER A 94 27.30 2.11 11.47
CA SER A 94 28.74 2.11 11.23
C SER A 94 29.35 0.70 11.34
N LYS A 95 28.62 -0.28 11.91
CA LYS A 95 28.99 -1.70 11.88
C LYS A 95 28.72 -2.31 10.50
N ARG A 96 29.25 -3.54 10.27
CA ARG A 96 28.99 -4.27 9.03
C ARG A 96 27.48 -4.57 8.89
N PRO A 97 26.88 -4.34 7.71
CA PRO A 97 25.49 -4.73 7.45
C PRO A 97 25.31 -6.25 7.51
N LEU A 98 24.05 -6.69 7.58
CA LEU A 98 23.69 -8.10 7.59
C LEU A 98 24.31 -8.82 6.40
N LYS A 99 24.90 -9.99 6.67
CA LYS A 99 25.48 -10.85 5.63
C LYS A 99 24.33 -11.53 4.87
N PRO A 100 24.21 -11.33 3.54
CA PRO A 100 23.10 -11.89 2.76
C PRO A 100 23.01 -13.42 2.85
N SER A 101 24.16 -14.10 2.91
CA SER A 101 24.27 -15.57 2.86
C SER A 101 24.04 -16.28 4.20
N LEU A 102 23.64 -15.57 5.25
CA LEU A 102 23.28 -16.18 6.53
C LEU A 102 21.76 -16.19 6.67
N THR A 103 21.24 -17.24 7.29
CA THR A 103 19.80 -17.33 7.59
C THR A 103 19.41 -16.34 8.68
N ILE A 104 18.13 -15.97 8.71
CA ILE A 104 17.58 -15.11 9.76
C ILE A 104 17.79 -15.72 11.14
N ALA A 105 17.60 -17.04 11.29
CA ALA A 105 17.86 -17.77 12.53
C ALA A 105 19.31 -17.59 13.01
N GLU A 106 20.29 -17.87 12.16
CA GLU A 106 21.72 -17.74 12.50
C GLU A 106 22.10 -16.31 12.88
N LEU A 107 21.52 -15.31 12.21
CA LEU A 107 21.76 -13.91 12.51
C LEU A 107 21.19 -13.51 13.88
N MET A 108 19.99 -13.99 14.23
CA MET A 108 19.35 -13.70 15.52
C MET A 108 20.06 -14.43 16.68
N GLU A 109 20.43 -15.70 16.49
CA GLU A 109 21.17 -16.48 17.50
C GLU A 109 22.51 -15.86 17.85
N LYS A 110 23.22 -15.33 16.84
CA LYS A 110 24.53 -14.69 17.03
C LYS A 110 24.48 -13.51 18.01
N ASP A 111 23.39 -12.74 17.98
CA ASP A 111 23.19 -11.58 18.84
C ASP A 111 22.28 -11.89 20.05
N ASN A 112 21.93 -13.17 20.27
CA ASN A 112 21.05 -13.68 21.32
C ASN A 112 19.70 -12.94 21.37
N LEU A 113 19.12 -12.69 20.20
CA LEU A 113 17.88 -11.97 20.02
C LEU A 113 16.68 -12.91 20.16
N GLU A 114 15.68 -12.45 20.91
CA GLU A 114 14.38 -13.12 20.99
C GLU A 114 13.55 -12.84 19.72
N ASP A 115 12.46 -13.58 19.56
CA ASP A 115 11.58 -13.36 18.42
C ASP A 115 10.98 -11.95 18.40
N PRO A 116 10.86 -11.33 17.21
CA PRO A 116 10.26 -10.01 17.01
C PRO A 116 8.89 -9.86 17.68
N LEU A 117 8.71 -8.83 18.51
CA LEU A 117 7.42 -8.50 19.12
C LEU A 117 6.83 -7.22 18.52
N ARG A 118 5.53 -7.00 18.80
CA ARG A 118 4.86 -5.75 18.43
C ARG A 118 5.47 -4.58 19.21
N LYS A 119 5.42 -3.37 18.60
CA LYS A 119 5.95 -2.10 19.16
C LYS A 119 7.49 -2.03 19.28
N GLN A 120 8.18 -2.72 18.37
CA GLN A 120 9.64 -2.67 18.25
C GLN A 120 10.01 -2.39 16.79
N ILE A 121 11.13 -1.71 16.58
CA ILE A 121 11.82 -1.63 15.29
C ILE A 121 12.86 -2.74 15.30
N HIS A 122 12.91 -3.51 14.20
CA HIS A 122 13.76 -4.69 14.10
C HIS A 122 14.86 -4.53 13.07
N VAL A 123 14.58 -3.84 11.95
CA VAL A 123 15.53 -3.71 10.83
C VAL A 123 15.67 -2.25 10.43
N LEU A 124 16.90 -1.76 10.40
CA LEU A 124 17.28 -0.47 9.83
C LEU A 124 17.65 -0.66 8.37
N VAL A 125 17.09 0.18 7.49
CA VAL A 125 17.24 0.08 6.04
C VAL A 125 17.91 1.35 5.51
N GLU A 126 19.07 1.19 4.86
CA GLU A 126 19.73 2.25 4.08
C GLU A 126 19.61 1.94 2.59
N ALA A 127 19.05 2.90 1.85
CA ALA A 127 19.11 2.93 0.39
C ALA A 127 20.23 3.86 -0.09
N PRO A 128 20.78 3.63 -1.30
CA PRO A 128 21.83 4.46 -1.87
C PRO A 128 21.41 5.93 -2.06
N SER A 129 22.25 6.87 -1.62
CA SER A 129 21.99 8.31 -1.56
C SER A 129 21.58 8.97 -2.88
N ASP A 130 22.10 8.48 -4.02
CA ASP A 130 21.84 9.04 -5.34
C ASP A 130 20.61 8.46 -6.02
N THR A 131 19.94 7.53 -5.35
CA THR A 131 18.73 6.92 -5.89
C THR A 131 17.56 7.51 -5.13
N SER A 132 16.66 8.18 -5.86
CA SER A 132 15.32 8.37 -5.35
C SER A 132 14.76 6.96 -5.12
N LEU A 133 14.76 6.49 -3.87
CA LEU A 133 13.68 5.64 -3.44
C LEU A 133 12.42 6.35 -3.93
N PRO A 134 11.53 5.69 -4.70
CA PRO A 134 10.23 6.30 -4.95
C PRO A 134 9.68 6.59 -3.56
N ALA A 135 9.65 7.87 -3.16
CA ALA A 135 9.31 8.32 -1.81
C ALA A 135 8.16 7.47 -1.33
N THR A 136 8.43 6.55 -0.39
CA THR A 136 7.74 5.27 -0.21
C THR A 136 6.28 5.50 -0.45
N ALA A 137 5.80 5.18 -1.68
CA ALA A 137 4.67 5.87 -2.32
C ALA A 137 3.69 6.31 -1.25
N THR A 138 3.79 7.58 -0.79
CA THR A 138 3.15 8.04 0.46
C THR A 138 1.73 7.54 0.34
N PRO A 139 1.29 6.52 1.10
CA PRO A 139 0.27 5.57 0.64
C PRO A 139 -0.87 6.36 0.08
N SER A 140 -0.98 6.44 -1.26
CA SER A 140 -1.46 7.64 -1.98
C SER A 140 -2.46 8.36 -1.12
N LYS A 141 -2.02 9.37 -0.32
CA LYS A 141 -2.80 9.82 0.86
C LYS A 141 -4.21 10.03 0.37
N VAL A 142 -5.13 9.14 0.78
CA VAL A 142 -6.48 9.17 0.24
C VAL A 142 -7.07 10.45 0.78
N VAL A 143 -7.12 11.47 -0.08
CA VAL A 143 -7.74 12.75 0.26
C VAL A 143 -9.22 12.50 0.17
N TRP A 144 -9.79 12.07 1.29
CA TRP A 144 -11.22 11.95 1.45
C TRP A 144 -11.83 13.34 1.33
N THR A 145 -12.69 13.52 0.34
CA THR A 145 -13.62 14.64 0.35
C THR A 145 -14.75 14.32 1.33
N GLY A 146 -15.36 15.36 1.92
CA GLY A 146 -16.56 15.16 2.72
C GLY A 146 -17.68 14.50 1.91
N PRO A 147 -18.69 13.91 2.57
CA PRO A 147 -19.84 13.35 1.88
C PRO A 147 -20.60 14.45 1.14
N GLU A 148 -20.70 14.33 -0.18
CA GLU A 148 -21.50 15.23 -1.02
C GLU A 148 -22.83 14.56 -1.38
N ALA A 149 -23.87 15.39 -1.55
CA ALA A 149 -25.15 14.90 -2.04
C ALA A 149 -24.97 14.36 -3.47
N ARG A 150 -25.10 13.05 -3.64
CA ARG A 150 -24.95 12.42 -4.95
C ARG A 150 -26.15 12.79 -5.83
N PRO A 151 -25.94 13.39 -7.01
CA PRO A 151 -27.00 13.55 -8.00
C PRO A 151 -27.48 12.16 -8.46
N GLN A 152 -28.78 11.93 -8.38
CA GLN A 152 -29.40 10.73 -8.94
C GLN A 152 -29.65 10.96 -10.43
N LEU A 153 -29.15 10.05 -11.25
CA LEU A 153 -29.41 10.04 -12.67
C LEU A 153 -30.68 9.24 -12.96
N VAL A 154 -31.69 9.90 -13.51
CA VAL A 154 -32.88 9.23 -14.03
C VAL A 154 -32.61 8.87 -15.49
N VAL A 155 -32.69 7.58 -15.81
CA VAL A 155 -32.52 7.07 -17.18
C VAL A 155 -33.78 6.30 -17.53
N ASP A 156 -34.53 6.77 -18.53
CA ASP A 156 -35.72 6.06 -18.99
C ASP A 156 -35.32 4.71 -19.61
N ARG A 157 -36.19 3.70 -19.58
CA ARG A 157 -35.96 2.42 -20.26
C ARG A 157 -35.76 2.59 -21.77
N ASP A 158 -36.41 3.55 -22.38
CA ASP A 158 -36.37 3.75 -23.84
C ASP A 158 -35.25 4.70 -24.30
N ASP A 159 -34.58 5.36 -23.36
CA ASP A 159 -33.49 6.29 -23.67
C ASP A 159 -32.30 5.57 -24.31
N LYS A 160 -31.94 6.04 -25.50
CA LYS A 160 -30.73 5.61 -26.22
C LYS A 160 -29.46 6.31 -25.71
N LEU A 161 -29.61 7.37 -24.93
CA LEU A 161 -28.50 8.18 -24.42
C LEU A 161 -28.57 8.26 -22.90
N VAL A 162 -27.41 8.18 -22.26
CA VAL A 162 -27.25 8.43 -20.84
C VAL A 162 -26.39 9.68 -20.71
N ARG A 163 -26.97 10.78 -20.20
CA ARG A 163 -26.27 12.06 -20.04
C ARG A 163 -25.78 12.17 -18.61
N LEU A 164 -24.46 12.25 -18.41
CA LEU A 164 -23.86 12.49 -17.11
C LEU A 164 -23.64 14.00 -16.98
N PRO A 165 -24.46 14.72 -16.19
CA PRO A 165 -24.23 16.12 -15.92
C PRO A 165 -22.92 16.31 -15.16
N TRP A 166 -22.37 17.53 -15.21
CA TRP A 166 -21.12 17.87 -14.51
C TRP A 166 -21.16 17.56 -13.01
N SER A 167 -22.33 17.67 -12.37
CA SER A 167 -22.52 17.30 -10.96
C SER A 167 -22.17 15.85 -10.67
N CYS A 168 -22.38 14.92 -11.61
CA CYS A 168 -21.98 13.52 -11.46
C CYS A 168 -20.47 13.30 -11.66
N LEU A 169 -19.81 14.21 -12.38
CA LEU A 169 -18.41 14.06 -12.80
C LEU A 169 -17.42 14.73 -11.84
N ARG A 170 -17.88 15.74 -11.10
CA ARG A 170 -17.09 16.47 -10.09
C ARG A 170 -16.42 15.49 -9.12
N GLY A 171 -15.10 15.63 -8.94
CA GLY A 171 -14.32 14.79 -8.02
C GLY A 171 -14.01 13.36 -8.50
N THR A 172 -14.60 12.90 -9.61
CA THR A 172 -14.45 11.50 -10.06
C THR A 172 -13.17 11.21 -10.84
N GLY A 173 -12.46 12.25 -11.29
CA GLY A 173 -11.33 12.15 -12.21
C GLY A 173 -11.73 11.84 -13.66
N ILE A 174 -13.02 11.82 -13.99
CA ILE A 174 -13.55 11.59 -15.34
C ILE A 174 -13.93 12.93 -15.99
N GLY A 175 -13.51 13.14 -17.25
CA GLY A 175 -13.83 14.34 -18.04
C GLY A 175 -12.60 15.19 -18.34
N ARG A 176 -12.77 16.29 -19.10
CA ARG A 176 -11.67 17.16 -19.56
C ARG A 176 -11.56 18.49 -18.80
N GLY A 177 -12.07 18.57 -17.56
CA GLY A 177 -11.93 19.75 -16.69
C GLY A 177 -12.69 21.01 -17.15
N ASN A 178 -13.40 20.93 -18.27
CA ASN A 178 -14.14 22.01 -18.93
C ASN A 178 -15.63 22.05 -18.56
N GLU A 179 -16.02 21.44 -17.43
CA GLU A 179 -17.41 21.38 -16.94
C GLU A 179 -18.45 20.84 -17.95
N THR A 180 -18.02 20.09 -18.96
CA THR A 180 -18.93 19.54 -19.98
C THR A 180 -19.58 18.24 -19.51
N GLU A 181 -20.85 18.06 -19.85
CA GLU A 181 -21.52 16.77 -19.69
C GLU A 181 -20.86 15.68 -20.54
N ILE A 182 -20.96 14.43 -20.07
CA ILE A 182 -20.54 13.25 -20.85
C ILE A 182 -21.79 12.51 -21.30
N VAL A 183 -21.92 12.28 -22.60
CA VAL A 183 -23.03 11.52 -23.17
C VAL A 183 -22.56 10.12 -23.55
N LEU A 184 -23.21 9.10 -22.99
CA LEU A 184 -22.96 7.70 -23.32
C LEU A 184 -24.07 7.17 -24.21
N TYR A 185 -23.68 6.45 -25.27
CA TYR A 185 -24.65 5.73 -26.09
C TYR A 185 -25.03 4.40 -25.43
N ARG A 186 -26.31 4.21 -25.14
CA ARG A 186 -26.85 3.05 -24.41
C ARG A 186 -27.07 1.84 -25.31
N ARG A 187 -25.99 1.40 -25.95
CA ARG A 187 -25.96 0.18 -26.78
C ARG A 187 -26.20 -1.08 -25.95
N ALA A 188 -26.60 -2.17 -26.63
CA ALA A 188 -26.84 -3.47 -25.97
C ALA A 188 -25.69 -3.95 -25.06
N PRO A 189 -24.40 -3.79 -25.43
CA PRO A 189 -23.29 -4.10 -24.52
C PRO A 189 -23.30 -3.32 -23.20
N LEU A 190 -23.66 -2.03 -23.21
CA LEU A 190 -23.73 -1.23 -21.99
C LEU A 190 -24.85 -1.75 -21.07
N ARG A 191 -26.00 -2.08 -21.65
CA ARG A 191 -27.13 -2.66 -20.89
C ARG A 191 -26.76 -4.00 -20.25
N LYS A 192 -26.09 -4.88 -21.00
CA LYS A 192 -25.58 -6.17 -20.48
C LYS A 192 -24.58 -5.95 -19.35
N GLN A 193 -23.65 -5.01 -19.52
CA GLN A 193 -22.69 -4.66 -18.47
C GLN A 193 -23.38 -4.16 -17.20
N TRP A 194 -24.38 -3.28 -17.30
CA TRP A 194 -25.13 -2.79 -16.14
C TRP A 194 -25.92 -3.89 -15.43
N LEU A 195 -26.53 -4.80 -16.19
CA LEU A 195 -27.20 -5.98 -15.60
C LEU A 195 -26.20 -6.84 -14.83
N GLU A 196 -24.99 -7.03 -15.36
CA GLU A 196 -23.96 -7.80 -14.69
C GLU A 196 -23.40 -7.09 -13.45
N ILE A 197 -23.20 -5.76 -13.50
CA ILE A 197 -22.83 -4.97 -12.32
C ILE A 197 -23.91 -5.10 -11.25
N TYR A 198 -25.19 -4.97 -11.61
CA TYR A 198 -26.31 -5.11 -10.68
C TYR A 198 -26.34 -6.50 -10.06
N ARG A 199 -26.26 -7.56 -10.88
CA ARG A 199 -26.23 -8.94 -10.40
C ARG A 199 -25.10 -9.17 -9.40
N CYS A 200 -23.88 -8.78 -9.77
CA CYS A 200 -22.70 -9.01 -8.94
C CYS A 200 -22.71 -8.15 -7.66
N ALA A 201 -22.79 -6.83 -7.81
CA ALA A 201 -22.59 -5.89 -6.71
C ALA A 201 -23.80 -5.74 -5.80
N ILE A 202 -25.02 -5.85 -6.34
CA ILE A 202 -26.26 -5.59 -5.59
C ILE A 202 -26.90 -6.89 -5.09
N LEU A 203 -27.03 -7.91 -5.95
CA LEU A 203 -27.74 -9.13 -5.58
C LEU A 203 -26.86 -10.15 -4.85
N THR A 204 -25.59 -10.29 -5.27
CA THR A 204 -24.70 -11.35 -4.75
C THR A 204 -23.56 -10.84 -3.88
N TYR A 205 -23.40 -9.51 -3.72
CA TYR A 205 -22.28 -8.90 -3.01
C TYR A 205 -20.89 -9.36 -3.49
N ALA A 206 -20.80 -9.73 -4.77
CA ALA A 206 -19.60 -10.24 -5.40
C ALA A 206 -18.75 -9.09 -5.98
N ARG A 207 -17.43 -9.30 -6.01
CA ARG A 207 -16.48 -8.38 -6.65
C ARG A 207 -16.50 -8.60 -8.17
N LEU A 208 -16.49 -7.51 -8.94
CA LEU A 208 -16.47 -7.53 -10.40
C LEU A 208 -15.33 -6.67 -10.93
N TRP A 209 -14.72 -7.11 -12.03
CA TRP A 209 -13.73 -6.35 -12.78
C TRP A 209 -14.26 -5.95 -14.14
N VAL A 210 -14.22 -4.64 -14.45
CA VAL A 210 -14.54 -4.11 -15.78
C VAL A 210 -13.25 -3.85 -16.54
N VAL A 211 -12.97 -4.67 -17.55
CA VAL A 211 -11.72 -4.64 -18.32
C VAL A 211 -11.95 -4.21 -19.77
N GLY A 212 -10.88 -3.71 -20.41
CA GLY A 212 -10.88 -3.32 -21.82
C GLY A 212 -9.87 -2.20 -22.13
N PRO A 213 -9.62 -1.90 -23.41
CA PRO A 213 -8.61 -0.92 -23.83
C PRO A 213 -8.82 0.49 -23.23
N PRO A 214 -7.78 1.32 -23.11
CA PRO A 214 -7.92 2.73 -22.74
C PRO A 214 -8.90 3.49 -23.64
N GLY A 215 -9.61 4.48 -23.10
CA GLY A 215 -10.55 5.32 -23.87
C GLY A 215 -11.89 4.67 -24.24
N THR A 216 -12.14 3.40 -23.91
CA THR A 216 -13.38 2.69 -24.27
C THR A 216 -14.61 3.02 -23.40
N GLY A 217 -14.47 3.95 -22.45
CA GLY A 217 -15.59 4.43 -21.62
C GLY A 217 -15.91 3.55 -20.40
N LYS A 218 -15.01 2.66 -19.97
CA LYS A 218 -15.19 1.79 -18.79
C LYS A 218 -15.58 2.55 -17.53
N SER A 219 -14.78 3.56 -17.16
CA SER A 219 -15.01 4.36 -15.96
C SER A 219 -16.31 5.15 -16.08
N CYS A 220 -16.61 5.71 -17.25
CA CYS A 220 -17.87 6.43 -17.48
C CYS A 220 -19.08 5.50 -17.34
N ALA A 221 -19.02 4.28 -17.86
CA ALA A 221 -20.10 3.30 -17.76
C ALA A 221 -20.36 2.87 -16.31
N ALA A 222 -19.30 2.67 -15.52
CA ALA A 222 -19.40 2.33 -14.09
C ALA A 222 -19.94 3.50 -13.26
N LEU A 223 -19.43 4.72 -13.49
CA LEU A 223 -19.92 5.93 -12.82
C LEU A 223 -21.40 6.18 -13.13
N ALA A 224 -21.79 6.04 -14.40
CA ALA A 224 -23.17 6.21 -14.83
C ALA A 224 -24.12 5.24 -14.13
N PHE A 225 -23.74 3.96 -14.01
CA PHE A 225 -24.49 2.98 -13.23
C PHE A 225 -24.61 3.41 -11.77
N ALA A 226 -23.50 3.85 -11.16
CA ALA A 226 -23.49 4.30 -9.78
C ALA A 226 -24.39 5.52 -9.54
N CYS A 227 -24.53 6.43 -10.50
CA CYS A 227 -25.44 7.57 -10.42
C CYS A 227 -26.92 7.18 -10.55
N VAL A 228 -27.25 6.05 -11.20
CA VAL A 228 -28.65 5.58 -11.35
C VAL A 228 -29.19 4.96 -10.06
N LEU A 229 -28.31 4.47 -9.18
CA LEU A 229 -28.72 3.88 -7.90
C LEU A 229 -29.51 4.89 -7.04
N ASN A 230 -30.49 4.39 -6.30
CA ASN A 230 -31.29 5.20 -5.38
C ASN A 230 -30.41 5.71 -4.22
N PRO A 231 -30.25 7.03 -4.02
CA PRO A 231 -29.50 7.59 -2.89
C PRO A 231 -30.10 7.26 -1.52
N ALA A 232 -31.39 6.92 -1.44
CA ALA A 232 -32.02 6.50 -0.19
C ALA A 232 -31.62 5.07 0.23
N GLU A 233 -31.11 4.26 -0.70
CA GLU A 233 -30.75 2.87 -0.45
C GLU A 233 -29.23 2.62 -0.48
N TRP A 234 -28.48 3.41 -1.27
CA TRP A 234 -27.08 3.12 -1.57
C TRP A 234 -26.17 4.33 -1.37
N ASN A 235 -25.21 4.18 -0.47
CA ASN A 235 -24.01 5.03 -0.41
C ASN A 235 -22.98 4.52 -1.42
N VAL A 236 -22.39 5.43 -2.21
CA VAL A 236 -21.36 5.09 -3.19
C VAL A 236 -20.06 5.80 -2.83
N VAL A 237 -18.99 5.02 -2.72
CA VAL A 237 -17.62 5.52 -2.60
C VAL A 237 -16.92 5.34 -3.94
N TRP A 238 -16.39 6.43 -4.49
CA TRP A 238 -15.64 6.43 -5.74
C TRP A 238 -14.18 6.72 -5.47
N LEU A 239 -13.29 5.81 -5.86
CA LEU A 239 -11.85 5.96 -5.73
C LEU A 239 -11.24 6.05 -7.12
N HIS A 240 -10.60 7.18 -7.42
CA HIS A 240 -9.87 7.38 -8.65
C HIS A 240 -8.37 7.42 -8.37
N TYR A 241 -7.65 6.46 -8.93
CA TYR A 241 -6.19 6.45 -8.92
C TYR A 241 -5.66 7.25 -10.11
N ARG A 242 -5.08 8.44 -9.83
CA ARG A 242 -4.30 9.18 -10.83
C ARG A 242 -2.95 8.52 -10.97
N ARG A 243 -2.65 8.08 -12.19
CA ARG A 243 -1.30 7.66 -12.59
C ARG A 243 -0.47 8.88 -12.96
#